data_AF-A0A9D6U681-F1
#
_entry.id   AF-A0A9D6U681-F1
#
_cell.length_a   1.000
_cell.length_b   1.000
_cell.length_c   1.000
_cell.angle_alpha   90.00
_cell.angle_beta   90.00
_cell.angle_gamma   90.00
#
_symmetry.space_group_name_H-M   'P 1'
#
loop_
_entity.id
_entity.type
_entity.pdbx_description
1 polymer ?
#
loop_
_entity_poly.entity_id
_entity_poly.type
_entity_poly.pdbx_seq_one_letter_code
_entity_poly.pdbx_strand_id
1 'polypeptide(L)'
;NWLTKITNADALPSDETVEDELMQLSATVEEKMELCRHKFQGAKFFIEKTFPDNFAVQNEFGYDDYEGARQNQAKMIGFMENFYRVAKKYKVKLIAKNYTMPMIDEIGTLRDALRTADNDQEAFKSGRPVLTQDRIIILNACWIETLKVCSAGKIIFHNNLAKYNQYLLPDSGGTVPTPPPALALITLTTDQTILQAIILKIAGNALATGTEQFKIAFGDGNETIGTLANGILASYPHDYNIPGADASGIYTITITPVTAGAFALMGILQFDNCKLMGIVTIPAAVQASGIQTPNNHITNFNMQPASYSKLTSLVLFNNDMTASNVNFNMIGLDDNGLPNGFANFGGGNAAPTGAGITAKNNLIAKGWTVITN
;
A
#
# COMPACT_ATOMS: atom_id res chain seq x y z
N ASN A 1 18.81 15.90 -21.35
CA ASN A 1 20.25 15.56 -21.51
C ASN A 1 20.38 14.05 -21.31
N TRP A 2 20.76 13.28 -22.34
CA TRP A 2 20.79 11.81 -22.29
C TRP A 2 21.91 11.29 -21.38
N LEU A 3 23.08 11.93 -21.42
CA LEU A 3 24.21 11.60 -20.55
C LEU A 3 23.82 11.67 -19.08
N THR A 4 23.12 12.72 -18.67
CA THR A 4 22.61 12.85 -17.29
C THR A 4 21.72 11.68 -16.87
N LYS A 5 20.87 11.18 -17.77
CA LYS A 5 19.99 10.05 -17.46
C LYS A 5 20.78 8.76 -17.27
N ILE A 6 21.79 8.52 -18.13
CA ILE A 6 22.71 7.38 -18.01
C ILE A 6 23.47 7.45 -16.69
N THR A 7 24.06 8.60 -16.36
CA THR A 7 24.76 8.79 -15.08
C THR A 7 23.85 8.54 -13.88
N ASN A 8 22.59 8.97 -13.94
CA ASN A 8 21.63 8.68 -12.88
C ASN A 8 21.30 7.18 -12.77
N ALA A 9 21.26 6.46 -13.90
CA ALA A 9 21.02 5.02 -13.90
C ALA A 9 22.21 4.24 -13.32
N ASP A 10 23.44 4.63 -13.70
CA ASP A 10 24.68 4.00 -13.20
C ASP A 10 24.91 4.25 -11.70
N ALA A 11 24.34 5.33 -11.16
CA ALA A 11 24.44 5.67 -9.74
C ALA A 11 23.48 4.86 -8.84
N LEU A 12 22.52 4.13 -9.41
CA LEU A 12 21.61 3.31 -8.63
C LEU A 12 22.34 2.09 -8.08
N PRO A 13 22.11 1.71 -6.81
CA PRO A 13 22.65 0.47 -6.28
C PRO A 13 22.15 -0.70 -7.13
N SER A 14 22.97 -1.75 -7.31
CA SER A 14 22.51 -2.99 -7.95
C SER A 14 21.63 -3.80 -6.99
N ASP A 15 20.87 -4.76 -7.52
CA ASP A 15 20.08 -5.64 -6.67
C ASP A 15 20.97 -6.45 -5.72
N GLU A 16 22.12 -6.91 -6.21
CA GLU A 16 23.18 -7.55 -5.42
C GLU A 16 23.62 -6.67 -4.24
N THR A 17 23.88 -5.37 -4.46
CA THR A 17 24.23 -4.44 -3.37
C THR A 17 23.12 -4.34 -2.31
N VAL A 18 21.85 -4.35 -2.73
CA VAL A 18 20.70 -4.29 -1.81
C VAL A 18 20.52 -5.61 -1.05
N GLU A 19 20.78 -6.74 -1.68
CA GLU A 19 20.77 -8.05 -1.02
C GLU A 19 21.90 -8.18 0.00
N ASP A 20 23.11 -7.71 -0.35
CA ASP A 20 24.26 -7.68 0.56
C ASP A 20 23.99 -6.81 1.80
N GLU A 21 23.39 -5.64 1.62
CA GLU A 21 23.02 -4.76 2.74
C GLU A 21 21.97 -5.41 3.65
N LEU A 22 20.94 -6.04 3.08
CA LEU A 22 19.95 -6.79 3.87
C LEU A 22 20.58 -7.96 4.63
N MET A 23 21.57 -8.63 4.03
CA MET A 23 22.31 -9.71 4.67
C MET A 23 23.10 -9.19 5.87
N GLN A 24 23.78 -8.04 5.74
CA GLN A 24 24.51 -7.40 6.83
C GLN A 24 23.59 -6.96 7.98
N LEU A 25 22.43 -6.38 7.67
CA LEU A 25 21.43 -6.02 8.69
C LEU A 25 20.90 -7.27 9.41
N SER A 26 20.65 -8.35 8.66
CA SER A 26 20.21 -9.63 9.24
C SER A 26 21.27 -10.24 10.16
N ALA A 27 22.54 -10.18 9.77
CA ALA A 27 23.65 -10.63 10.61
C ALA A 27 23.77 -9.79 11.89
N THR A 28 23.53 -8.48 11.80
CA THR A 28 23.53 -7.57 12.95
C THR A 28 22.42 -7.92 13.94
N VAL A 29 21.19 -8.19 13.46
CA VAL A 29 20.08 -8.65 14.30
C VAL A 29 20.44 -9.95 15.02
N GLU A 30 20.98 -10.92 14.31
CA GLU A 30 21.35 -12.22 14.89
C GLU A 30 22.47 -12.10 15.92
N GLU A 31 23.46 -11.22 15.70
CA GLU A 31 24.49 -10.90 16.69
C GLU A 31 23.85 -10.36 17.99
N LYS A 32 22.90 -9.42 17.88
CA LYS A 32 22.23 -8.85 19.07
C LYS A 32 21.31 -9.86 19.76
N MET A 33 20.65 -10.73 18.98
CA MET A 33 19.88 -11.85 19.52
C MET A 33 20.77 -12.78 20.36
N GLU A 34 21.95 -13.14 19.87
CA GLU A 34 22.87 -14.02 20.59
C GLU A 34 23.37 -13.38 21.90
N LEU A 35 23.70 -12.09 21.88
CA LEU A 35 24.06 -11.36 23.09
C LEU A 35 22.92 -11.35 24.13
N CYS A 36 21.67 -11.17 23.69
CA CYS A 36 20.51 -11.24 24.58
C CYS A 36 20.32 -12.65 25.17
N ARG A 37 20.49 -13.70 24.36
CA ARG A 37 20.42 -15.10 24.81
C ARG A 37 21.49 -15.39 25.87
N HIS A 38 22.75 -15.05 25.58
CA HIS A 38 23.85 -15.19 26.53
C HIS A 38 23.60 -14.43 27.82
N LYS A 39 23.08 -13.19 27.73
CA LYS A 39 22.79 -12.37 28.90
C LYS A 39 21.78 -13.04 29.84
N PHE A 40 20.69 -13.58 29.30
CA PHE A 40 19.70 -14.26 30.12
C PHE A 40 20.24 -15.56 30.72
N GLN A 41 20.92 -16.39 29.93
CA GLN A 41 21.51 -17.64 30.43
C GLN A 41 22.52 -17.37 31.56
N GLY A 42 23.36 -16.34 31.43
CA GLY A 42 24.28 -15.93 32.48
C GLY A 42 23.58 -15.40 33.75
N ALA A 43 22.39 -14.81 33.60
CA ALA A 43 21.61 -14.30 34.73
C ALA A 43 20.89 -15.40 35.52
N LYS A 44 20.54 -16.53 34.88
CA LYS A 44 19.83 -17.65 35.53
C LYS A 44 20.49 -18.11 36.82
N PHE A 45 21.81 -18.29 36.81
CA PHE A 45 22.58 -18.65 37.99
C PHE A 45 22.32 -17.71 39.19
N PHE A 46 22.30 -16.40 38.93
CA PHE A 46 22.08 -15.40 39.98
C PHE A 46 20.62 -15.36 40.43
N ILE A 47 19.67 -15.54 39.51
CA ILE A 47 18.24 -15.59 39.79
C ILE A 47 17.93 -16.80 40.68
N GLU A 48 18.39 -18.00 40.31
CA GLU A 48 18.23 -19.24 41.08
C GLU A 48 18.91 -19.14 42.46
N LYS A 49 20.11 -18.56 42.53
CA LYS A 49 20.80 -18.32 43.81
C LYS A 49 20.06 -17.32 44.71
N THR A 50 19.33 -16.39 44.12
CA THR A 50 18.54 -15.37 44.85
C THR A 50 17.20 -15.94 45.31
N PHE A 51 16.60 -16.84 44.53
CA PHE A 51 15.25 -17.35 44.70
C PHE A 51 15.18 -18.89 44.55
N PRO A 52 15.91 -19.67 45.35
CA PRO A 52 16.11 -21.11 45.09
C PRO A 52 14.81 -21.91 45.03
N ASP A 53 13.85 -21.63 45.91
CA ASP A 53 12.59 -22.38 46.02
C ASP A 53 11.35 -21.56 45.58
N ASN A 54 11.56 -20.40 44.93
CA ASN A 54 10.47 -19.52 44.51
C ASN A 54 10.34 -19.49 42.99
N PHE A 55 9.82 -20.59 42.44
CA PHE A 55 9.57 -20.75 41.00
C PHE A 55 8.64 -19.69 40.43
N ALA A 56 7.67 -19.20 41.20
CA ALA A 56 6.80 -18.11 40.75
C ALA A 56 7.62 -16.85 40.43
N VAL A 57 8.58 -16.50 41.29
CA VAL A 57 9.49 -15.36 41.03
C VAL A 57 10.45 -15.67 39.90
N GLN A 58 10.99 -16.89 39.79
CA GLN A 58 11.84 -17.26 38.65
C GLN A 58 11.06 -17.14 37.32
N ASN A 59 9.80 -17.57 37.28
CA ASN A 59 8.96 -17.46 36.09
C ASN A 59 8.58 -16.01 35.77
N GLU A 60 8.50 -15.10 36.76
CA GLU A 60 8.39 -13.67 36.46
C GLU A 60 9.56 -13.17 35.59
N PHE A 61 10.78 -13.71 35.75
CA PHE A 61 11.92 -13.38 34.89
C PHE A 61 11.80 -13.93 33.46
N GLY A 62 10.77 -14.74 33.18
CA GLY A 62 10.45 -15.25 31.84
C GLY A 62 11.02 -16.64 31.53
N TYR A 63 11.27 -17.48 32.54
CA TYR A 63 11.77 -18.85 32.31
C TYR A 63 10.88 -19.65 31.35
N ASP A 64 9.56 -19.54 31.49
CA ASP A 64 8.59 -20.25 30.63
C ASP A 64 8.52 -19.65 29.21
N ASP A 65 8.74 -18.35 29.07
CA ASP A 65 8.62 -17.63 27.79
C ASP A 65 9.89 -17.68 26.93
N TYR A 66 11.03 -17.98 27.55
CA TYR A 66 12.35 -17.84 26.92
C TYR A 66 12.53 -18.71 25.67
N GLU A 67 12.05 -19.95 25.66
CA GLU A 67 12.21 -20.85 24.49
C GLU A 67 11.47 -20.33 23.25
N GLY A 68 10.31 -19.69 23.43
CA GLY A 68 9.61 -19.04 22.33
C GLY A 68 10.27 -17.73 21.90
N ALA A 69 10.86 -17.00 22.85
CA ALA A 69 11.50 -15.72 22.59
C ALA A 69 12.85 -15.85 21.86
N ARG A 70 13.68 -16.82 22.25
CA ARG A 70 15.07 -16.97 21.74
C ARG A 70 15.17 -17.22 20.22
N GLN A 71 14.07 -17.63 19.59
CA GLN A 71 13.99 -17.97 18.15
C GLN A 71 13.33 -16.87 17.32
N ASN A 72 12.84 -15.79 17.94
CA ASN A 72 12.06 -14.77 17.26
C ASN A 72 12.45 -13.37 17.76
N GLN A 73 12.92 -12.52 16.83
CA GLN A 73 13.43 -11.18 17.14
C GLN A 73 12.42 -10.31 17.92
N ALA A 74 11.18 -10.22 17.44
CA ALA A 74 10.14 -9.41 18.08
C ALA A 74 9.80 -9.92 19.49
N LYS A 75 9.68 -11.24 19.66
CA LYS A 75 9.44 -11.85 20.98
C LYS A 75 10.62 -11.65 21.92
N MET A 76 11.85 -11.71 21.42
CA MET A 76 13.05 -11.49 22.22
C MET A 76 13.15 -10.06 22.76
N ILE A 77 12.73 -9.05 21.97
CA ILE A 77 12.68 -7.66 22.43
C ILE A 77 11.69 -7.51 23.60
N GLY A 78 10.48 -8.07 23.46
CA GLY A 78 9.48 -8.06 24.53
C GLY A 78 9.94 -8.83 25.78
N PHE A 79 10.59 -9.98 25.56
CA PHE A 79 11.20 -10.77 26.62
C PHE A 79 12.27 -9.99 27.39
N MET A 80 13.20 -9.33 26.69
CA MET A 80 14.26 -8.52 27.33
C MET A 80 13.71 -7.31 28.08
N GLU A 81 12.61 -6.73 27.60
CA GLU A 81 11.88 -5.68 28.32
C GLU A 81 11.29 -6.18 29.64
N ASN A 82 10.63 -7.35 29.62
CA ASN A 82 10.14 -8.00 30.82
C ASN A 82 11.29 -8.34 31.79
N PHE A 83 12.35 -8.94 31.25
CA PHE A 83 13.53 -9.33 32.02
C PHE A 83 14.15 -8.13 32.76
N TYR A 84 14.36 -7.00 32.05
CA TYR A 84 14.89 -5.78 32.67
C TYR A 84 13.96 -5.23 33.76
N ARG A 85 12.66 -5.15 33.48
CA ARG A 85 11.64 -4.68 34.43
C ARG A 85 11.66 -5.48 35.73
N VAL A 86 11.71 -6.81 35.62
CA VAL A 86 11.70 -7.74 36.76
C VAL A 86 13.03 -7.71 37.51
N ALA A 87 14.16 -7.62 36.79
CA ALA A 87 15.47 -7.41 37.40
C ALA A 87 15.54 -6.11 38.23
N LYS A 88 14.93 -5.01 37.74
CA LYS A 88 14.81 -3.77 38.53
C LYS A 88 13.91 -3.93 39.74
N LYS A 89 12.77 -4.62 39.62
CA LYS A 89 11.85 -4.93 40.74
C LYS A 89 12.59 -5.65 41.87
N TYR A 90 13.46 -6.61 41.53
CA TYR A 90 14.18 -7.43 42.50
C TYR A 90 15.65 -7.03 42.73
N LYS A 91 16.07 -5.83 42.29
CA LYS A 91 17.48 -5.39 42.26
C LYS A 91 18.23 -5.53 43.59
N VAL A 92 17.60 -5.21 44.72
CA VAL A 92 18.24 -5.28 46.04
C VAL A 92 18.63 -6.73 46.38
N LYS A 93 17.75 -7.69 46.08
CA LYS A 93 17.98 -9.11 46.34
C LYS A 93 19.05 -9.68 45.40
N LEU A 94 19.01 -9.28 44.13
CA LEU A 94 19.99 -9.67 43.11
C LEU A 94 21.40 -9.15 43.44
N ILE A 95 21.53 -7.88 43.84
CA ILE A 95 22.81 -7.28 44.25
C ILE A 95 23.40 -8.00 45.45
N ALA A 96 22.57 -8.41 46.42
CA ALA A 96 23.03 -9.20 47.56
C ALA A 96 23.60 -10.59 47.16
N LYS A 97 23.36 -11.05 45.92
CA LYS A 97 23.95 -12.25 45.33
C LYS A 97 25.02 -11.95 44.29
N ASN A 98 25.57 -10.73 44.29
CA ASN A 98 26.61 -10.22 43.38
C ASN A 98 26.16 -10.02 41.93
N TYR A 99 24.86 -9.97 41.65
CA TYR A 99 24.37 -9.48 40.35
C TYR A 99 24.31 -7.96 40.39
N THR A 100 25.36 -7.33 39.90
CA THR A 100 25.64 -5.90 40.10
C THR A 100 24.67 -4.99 39.33
N MET A 101 24.56 -3.71 39.72
CA MET A 101 23.74 -2.74 38.97
C MET A 101 24.16 -2.63 37.50
N PRO A 102 25.47 -2.53 37.15
CA PRO A 102 25.89 -2.56 35.74
C PRO A 102 25.39 -3.78 34.96
N MET A 103 25.33 -4.96 35.60
CA MET A 103 24.77 -6.15 34.95
C MET A 103 23.26 -6.02 34.70
N ILE A 104 22.51 -5.35 35.58
CA ILE A 104 21.08 -5.08 35.35
C ILE A 104 20.90 -4.07 34.22
N ASP A 105 21.68 -3.00 34.20
CA ASP A 105 21.58 -1.95 33.16
C ASP A 105 22.02 -2.44 31.77
N GLU A 106 22.95 -3.39 31.71
CA GLU A 106 23.33 -4.08 30.47
C GLU A 106 22.14 -4.80 29.81
N ILE A 107 21.17 -5.32 30.58
CA ILE A 107 19.94 -5.93 30.02
C ILE A 107 19.16 -4.90 29.19
N GLY A 108 18.97 -3.70 29.75
CA GLY A 108 18.30 -2.61 29.05
C GLY A 108 19.06 -2.14 27.82
N THR A 109 20.39 -2.06 27.93
CA THR A 109 21.28 -1.71 26.81
C THR A 109 21.17 -2.71 25.66
N LEU A 110 21.19 -4.01 25.94
CA LEU A 110 21.06 -5.06 24.93
C LEU A 110 19.67 -5.09 24.29
N ARG A 111 18.61 -4.86 25.08
CA ARG A 111 17.23 -4.71 24.57
C ARG A 111 17.16 -3.59 23.54
N ASP A 112 17.70 -2.41 23.87
CA ASP A 112 17.61 -1.23 23.01
C ASP A 112 18.47 -1.39 21.75
N ALA A 113 19.63 -2.03 21.87
CA ALA A 113 20.47 -2.39 20.74
C ALA A 113 19.77 -3.37 19.78
N LEU A 114 19.13 -4.42 20.32
CA LEU A 114 18.36 -5.37 19.50
C LEU A 114 17.18 -4.69 18.81
N ARG A 115 16.43 -3.85 19.54
CA ARG A 115 15.30 -3.09 18.98
C ARG A 115 15.71 -2.16 17.85
N THR A 116 16.86 -1.50 18.01
CA THR A 116 17.40 -0.62 16.96
C THR A 116 17.77 -1.43 15.71
N ALA A 117 18.51 -2.53 15.87
CA ALA A 117 18.89 -3.40 14.76
C ALA A 117 17.66 -4.00 14.03
N ASP A 118 16.64 -4.41 14.78
CA ASP A 118 15.37 -4.92 14.24
C ASP A 118 14.63 -3.84 13.43
N ASN A 119 14.48 -2.64 13.99
CA ASN A 119 13.86 -1.51 13.30
C ASN A 119 14.61 -1.13 12.01
N ASP A 120 15.94 -1.10 12.03
CA ASP A 120 16.76 -0.77 10.86
C ASP A 120 16.57 -1.83 9.75
N GLN A 121 16.53 -3.12 10.12
CA GLN A 121 16.26 -4.21 9.19
C GLN A 121 14.85 -4.11 8.57
N GLU A 122 13.81 -3.88 9.38
CA GLU A 122 12.43 -3.77 8.91
C GLU A 122 12.21 -2.51 8.07
N ALA A 123 12.82 -1.39 8.46
CA ALA A 123 12.81 -0.17 7.67
C ALA A 123 13.42 -0.41 6.28
N PHE A 124 14.58 -1.09 6.21
CA PHE A 124 15.21 -1.45 4.95
C PHE A 124 14.33 -2.36 4.09
N LYS A 125 13.76 -3.43 4.68
CA LYS A 125 12.82 -4.34 3.97
C LYS A 125 11.63 -3.57 3.38
N SER A 126 11.03 -2.67 4.16
CA SER A 126 9.91 -1.85 3.72
C SER A 126 10.26 -0.81 2.66
N GLY A 127 11.53 -0.38 2.60
CA GLY A 127 12.05 0.58 1.62
C GLY A 127 12.42 -0.04 0.26
N ARG A 128 12.68 -1.36 0.18
CA ARG A 128 13.05 -2.04 -1.07
C ARG A 128 12.07 -1.81 -2.23
N PRO A 129 10.73 -1.86 -2.05
CA PRO A 129 9.79 -1.58 -3.13
C PRO A 129 9.95 -0.18 -3.72
N VAL A 130 10.27 0.82 -2.90
CA VAL A 130 10.51 2.21 -3.35
C VAL A 130 11.79 2.27 -4.17
N LEU A 131 12.89 1.67 -3.69
CA LEU A 131 14.15 1.59 -4.45
C LEU A 131 13.97 0.89 -5.81
N THR A 132 13.20 -0.19 -5.85
CA THR A 132 12.87 -0.89 -7.10
C THR A 132 12.06 0.01 -8.03
N GLN A 133 11.08 0.75 -7.51
CA GLN A 133 10.28 1.68 -8.30
C GLN A 133 11.15 2.80 -8.89
N ASP A 134 12.06 3.37 -8.10
CA ASP A 134 12.99 4.41 -8.55
C ASP A 134 13.92 3.89 -9.64
N ARG A 135 14.46 2.67 -9.49
CA ARG A 135 15.26 2.00 -10.53
C ARG A 135 14.49 1.89 -11.84
N ILE A 136 13.24 1.44 -11.78
CA ILE A 136 12.38 1.30 -12.97
C ILE A 136 12.18 2.65 -13.65
N ILE A 137 11.86 3.70 -12.88
CA ILE A 137 11.63 5.06 -13.42
C ILE A 137 12.88 5.58 -14.14
N ILE A 138 14.05 5.45 -13.52
CA ILE A 138 15.31 5.99 -14.04
C ILE A 138 15.77 5.19 -15.28
N LEU A 139 15.69 3.86 -15.25
CA LEU A 139 16.04 3.02 -16.40
C LEU A 139 15.09 3.24 -17.58
N ASN A 140 13.79 3.37 -17.33
CA ASN A 140 12.81 3.70 -18.37
C ASN A 140 13.06 5.08 -18.98
N ALA A 141 13.51 6.06 -18.17
CA ALA A 141 13.87 7.37 -18.69
C ALA A 141 15.05 7.31 -19.67
N CYS A 142 16.01 6.42 -19.45
CA CYS A 142 17.11 6.13 -20.38
C CYS A 142 16.60 5.45 -21.65
N TRP A 143 15.77 4.42 -21.49
CA TRP A 143 15.18 3.68 -22.61
C TRP A 143 14.40 4.60 -23.56
N ILE A 144 13.60 5.53 -23.03
CA ILE A 144 12.86 6.51 -23.83
C ILE A 144 13.79 7.38 -24.70
N GLU A 145 14.96 7.78 -24.22
CA GLU A 145 15.92 8.53 -25.05
C GLU A 145 16.56 7.63 -26.12
N THR A 146 16.89 6.39 -25.78
CA THR A 146 17.36 5.40 -26.75
C THR A 146 16.34 5.20 -27.89
N LEU A 147 15.05 5.09 -27.57
CA LEU A 147 13.98 4.99 -28.57
C LEU A 147 13.96 6.19 -29.52
N LYS A 148 14.14 7.41 -29.01
CA LYS A 148 14.18 8.63 -29.84
C LYS A 148 15.38 8.61 -30.79
N VAL A 149 16.56 8.26 -30.28
CA VAL A 149 17.79 8.21 -31.08
C VAL A 149 17.70 7.12 -32.14
N CYS A 150 17.22 5.92 -31.78
CA CYS A 150 16.99 4.83 -32.74
C CYS A 150 15.94 5.21 -33.79
N SER A 151 14.88 5.91 -33.41
CA SER A 151 13.87 6.39 -34.36
C SER A 151 14.44 7.44 -35.33
N ALA A 152 15.18 8.42 -34.82
CA ALA A 152 15.84 9.42 -35.66
C ALA A 152 16.90 8.80 -36.60
N GLY A 153 17.68 7.84 -36.09
CA GLY A 153 18.70 7.13 -36.86
C GLY A 153 18.10 6.34 -38.03
N LYS A 154 16.98 5.64 -37.81
CA LYS A 154 16.26 4.94 -38.89
C LYS A 154 15.80 5.88 -40.01
N ILE A 155 15.33 7.09 -39.66
CA ILE A 155 14.89 8.11 -40.63
C ILE A 155 16.08 8.66 -41.42
N ILE A 156 17.15 9.07 -40.72
CA ILE A 156 18.32 9.71 -41.34
C ILE A 156 19.06 8.73 -42.25
N PHE A 157 19.24 7.48 -41.81
CA PHE A 157 20.05 6.49 -42.51
C PHE A 157 19.24 5.51 -43.36
N HIS A 158 18.02 5.85 -43.75
CA HIS A 158 17.14 4.98 -44.55
C HIS A 158 17.78 4.46 -45.86
N ASN A 159 18.71 5.23 -46.46
CA ASN A 159 19.43 4.84 -47.68
C ASN A 159 20.82 4.21 -47.41
N ASN A 160 21.25 4.08 -46.16
CA ASN A 160 22.51 3.45 -45.79
C ASN A 160 22.23 2.25 -44.86
N LEU A 161 22.07 1.07 -45.47
CA LEU A 161 21.67 -0.15 -44.76
C LEU A 161 22.60 -0.49 -43.58
N ALA A 162 23.92 -0.32 -43.75
CA ALA A 162 24.89 -0.59 -42.69
C ALA A 162 24.69 0.33 -41.48
N LYS A 163 24.38 1.61 -41.71
CA LYS A 163 24.06 2.57 -40.64
C LYS A 163 22.66 2.36 -40.07
N TYR A 164 21.66 2.11 -40.91
CA TYR A 164 20.30 1.80 -40.48
C TYR A 164 20.26 0.64 -39.47
N ASN A 165 20.99 -0.45 -39.76
CA ASN A 165 21.04 -1.63 -38.91
C ASN A 165 21.60 -1.36 -37.50
N GLN A 166 22.42 -0.31 -37.31
CA GLN A 166 22.94 0.09 -35.99
C GLN A 166 21.86 0.72 -35.09
N TYR A 167 20.75 1.17 -35.67
CA TYR A 167 19.63 1.78 -34.96
C TYR A 167 18.41 0.85 -34.85
N LEU A 168 18.55 -0.41 -35.30
CA LEU A 168 17.57 -1.45 -35.02
C LEU A 168 17.69 -1.82 -33.55
N LEU A 169 16.57 -1.67 -32.85
CA LEU A 169 16.43 -2.22 -31.51
C LEU A 169 16.30 -3.73 -31.62
N PRO A 170 16.66 -4.49 -30.57
CA PRO A 170 16.44 -5.93 -30.54
C PRO A 170 15.00 -6.25 -30.97
N ASP A 171 14.85 -7.13 -31.96
CA ASP A 171 13.52 -7.60 -32.36
C ASP A 171 12.89 -8.30 -31.16
N SER A 172 11.65 -7.96 -30.82
CA SER A 172 10.92 -8.51 -29.68
C SER A 172 10.46 -9.95 -29.99
N GLY A 173 11.41 -10.83 -30.30
CA GLY A 173 11.20 -12.28 -30.48
C GLY A 173 10.95 -13.02 -29.17
N GLY A 174 11.07 -12.34 -28.03
CA GLY A 174 10.36 -12.69 -26.81
C GLY A 174 9.33 -11.60 -26.56
N THR A 175 8.09 -12.00 -26.25
CA THR A 175 7.07 -11.09 -25.72
C THR A 175 7.73 -10.17 -24.72
N VAL A 176 7.78 -8.87 -25.02
CA VAL A 176 8.18 -7.85 -24.05
C VAL A 176 7.41 -8.18 -22.77
N PRO A 177 8.05 -8.54 -21.64
CA PRO A 177 7.36 -8.36 -20.39
C PRO A 177 7.21 -6.86 -20.31
N THR A 178 6.02 -6.36 -20.65
CA THR A 178 5.59 -5.08 -20.14
C THR A 178 5.98 -5.10 -18.67
N PRO A 179 6.66 -4.07 -18.13
CA PRO A 179 6.85 -3.98 -16.68
C PRO A 179 5.48 -4.33 -16.09
N PRO A 180 5.37 -5.28 -15.12
CA PRO A 180 4.10 -5.52 -14.49
C PRO A 180 3.59 -4.12 -14.13
N PRO A 181 2.47 -3.67 -14.73
CA PRO A 181 1.94 -2.37 -14.38
C PRO A 181 1.89 -2.39 -12.86
N ALA A 182 2.41 -1.37 -12.17
CA ALA A 182 2.15 -1.22 -10.74
C ALA A 182 0.68 -1.53 -10.57
N LEU A 183 0.36 -2.68 -9.93
CA LEU A 183 -0.95 -3.31 -10.12
C LEU A 183 -1.95 -2.25 -9.74
N ALA A 184 -2.68 -1.77 -10.74
CA ALA A 184 -3.60 -0.68 -10.52
C ALA A 184 -4.54 -1.16 -9.41
N LEU A 185 -4.58 -0.42 -8.32
CA LEU A 185 -5.27 -0.82 -7.11
C LEU A 185 -6.34 0.23 -6.80
N ILE A 186 -7.58 -0.22 -6.63
CA ILE A 186 -8.61 0.59 -6.01
C ILE A 186 -8.57 0.30 -4.51
N THR A 187 -8.47 1.35 -3.70
CA THR A 187 -8.47 1.25 -2.24
C THR A 187 -9.68 1.97 -1.69
N LEU A 188 -10.45 1.25 -0.88
CA LEU A 188 -11.60 1.75 -0.13
C LEU A 188 -11.39 1.42 1.35
N THR A 189 -11.93 2.23 2.24
CA THR A 189 -11.98 1.94 3.69
C THR A 189 -13.42 1.95 4.14
N THR A 190 -13.85 0.95 4.91
CA THR A 190 -15.21 0.85 5.43
C THR A 190 -15.20 0.79 6.95
N ASP A 191 -16.13 1.52 7.59
CA ASP A 191 -16.37 1.43 9.03
C ASP A 191 -17.37 0.31 9.33
N GLN A 192 -16.90 -0.74 10.00
CA GLN A 192 -17.71 -1.87 10.45
C GLN A 192 -17.70 -1.99 11.98
N THR A 193 -17.51 -0.87 12.69
CA THR A 193 -17.75 -0.79 14.14
C THR A 193 -19.18 -1.18 14.49
N ILE A 194 -20.13 -0.82 13.61
CA ILE A 194 -21.47 -1.40 13.54
C ILE A 194 -21.53 -2.29 12.31
N LEU A 195 -21.54 -3.60 12.53
CA LEU A 195 -21.54 -4.61 11.47
C LEU A 195 -22.73 -4.42 10.52
N GLN A 196 -22.43 -4.37 9.22
CA GLN A 196 -23.43 -4.29 8.16
C GLN A 196 -22.91 -4.95 6.89
N ALA A 197 -23.78 -5.66 6.18
CA ALA A 197 -23.45 -6.14 4.85
C ALA A 197 -23.20 -4.97 3.90
N ILE A 198 -22.08 -5.02 3.18
CA ILE A 198 -21.76 -4.11 2.08
C ILE A 198 -22.06 -4.80 0.75
N ILE A 199 -22.35 -4.01 -0.28
CA ILE A 199 -22.60 -4.54 -1.62
C ILE A 199 -21.81 -3.70 -2.63
N LEU A 200 -20.72 -4.27 -3.12
CA LEU A 200 -19.97 -3.66 -4.21
C LEU A 200 -20.60 -4.09 -5.53
N LYS A 201 -20.85 -3.13 -6.43
CA LYS A 201 -21.45 -3.39 -7.73
C LYS A 201 -20.52 -2.95 -8.83
N ILE A 202 -20.18 -3.87 -9.74
CA ILE A 202 -19.18 -3.65 -10.79
C ILE A 202 -19.70 -4.20 -12.10
N ALA A 203 -19.59 -3.41 -13.17
CA ALA A 203 -19.93 -3.82 -14.54
C ALA A 203 -18.73 -3.68 -15.48
N GLY A 204 -18.65 -4.53 -16.49
CA GLY A 204 -17.76 -4.34 -17.64
C GLY A 204 -18.33 -3.32 -18.63
N ASN A 205 -17.45 -2.66 -19.39
CA ASN A 205 -17.84 -1.82 -20.51
C ASN A 205 -18.20 -2.67 -21.75
N ALA A 206 -18.50 -1.99 -22.87
CA ALA A 206 -18.90 -2.63 -24.13
C ALA A 206 -17.91 -3.66 -24.70
N LEU A 207 -16.64 -3.60 -24.29
CA LEU A 207 -15.56 -4.47 -24.77
C LEU A 207 -15.31 -5.66 -23.83
N ALA A 208 -15.92 -5.70 -22.64
CA ALA A 208 -15.76 -6.80 -21.70
C ALA A 208 -16.45 -8.07 -22.21
N THR A 209 -15.72 -9.18 -22.26
CA THR A 209 -16.18 -10.45 -22.85
C THR A 209 -16.80 -11.40 -21.82
N GLY A 210 -16.71 -11.08 -20.52
CA GLY A 210 -17.10 -12.01 -19.46
C GLY A 210 -16.00 -12.99 -19.08
N THR A 211 -14.75 -12.72 -19.48
CA THR A 211 -13.57 -13.52 -19.09
C THR A 211 -12.57 -12.75 -18.26
N GLU A 212 -12.71 -11.42 -18.21
CA GLU A 212 -11.76 -10.53 -17.57
C GLU A 212 -12.08 -10.43 -16.07
N GLN A 213 -11.12 -10.82 -15.25
CA GLN A 213 -11.31 -11.00 -13.83
C GLN A 213 -10.63 -9.92 -13.01
N PHE A 214 -11.22 -9.67 -11.85
CA PHE A 214 -10.65 -8.85 -10.78
C PHE A 214 -10.86 -9.55 -9.44
N LYS A 215 -10.05 -9.19 -8.47
CA LYS A 215 -10.13 -9.70 -7.10
C LYS A 215 -10.56 -8.57 -6.18
N ILE A 216 -11.49 -8.85 -5.29
CA ILE A 216 -11.84 -8.02 -4.14
C ILE A 216 -11.30 -8.73 -2.90
N ALA A 217 -10.47 -8.05 -2.12
CA ALA A 217 -10.14 -8.49 -0.76
C ALA A 217 -10.78 -7.54 0.23
N PHE A 218 -11.51 -8.08 1.22
CA PHE A 218 -12.36 -7.30 2.13
C PHE A 218 -11.64 -6.82 3.40
N GLY A 219 -10.37 -7.20 3.58
CA GLY A 219 -9.53 -6.79 4.70
C GLY A 219 -9.68 -7.63 5.97
N ASP A 220 -10.59 -8.59 5.99
CA ASP A 220 -10.84 -9.55 7.07
C ASP A 220 -10.31 -10.96 6.74
N GLY A 221 -9.51 -11.08 5.68
CA GLY A 221 -9.01 -12.34 5.14
C GLY A 221 -9.93 -12.98 4.10
N ASN A 222 -11.16 -12.49 3.89
CA ASN A 222 -12.03 -12.96 2.84
C ASN A 222 -11.70 -12.27 1.50
N GLU A 223 -11.75 -13.06 0.43
CA GLU A 223 -11.54 -12.61 -0.94
C GLU A 223 -12.64 -13.13 -1.87
N THR A 224 -12.90 -12.42 -2.95
CA THR A 224 -13.83 -12.84 -4.01
C THR A 224 -13.26 -12.47 -5.37
N ILE A 225 -13.39 -13.39 -6.34
CA ILE A 225 -13.05 -13.14 -7.74
C ILE A 225 -14.32 -12.76 -8.48
N GLY A 226 -14.32 -11.56 -9.06
CA GLY A 226 -15.37 -11.07 -9.95
C GLY A 226 -14.94 -11.15 -11.41
N THR A 227 -15.93 -11.12 -12.30
CA THR A 227 -15.74 -11.14 -13.75
C THR A 227 -16.49 -9.97 -14.37
N LEU A 228 -15.86 -9.27 -15.30
CA LEU A 228 -16.45 -8.14 -16.00
C LEU A 228 -17.29 -8.64 -17.17
N ALA A 229 -18.60 -8.43 -17.09
CA ALA A 229 -19.53 -8.66 -18.18
C ALA A 229 -20.06 -7.33 -18.71
N ASN A 230 -20.16 -7.20 -20.04
CA ASN A 230 -20.65 -5.99 -20.69
C ASN A 230 -22.06 -5.61 -20.21
N GLY A 231 -22.18 -4.42 -19.62
CA GLY A 231 -23.47 -3.81 -19.27
C GLY A 231 -24.24 -4.52 -18.15
N ILE A 232 -23.71 -5.60 -17.59
CA ILE A 232 -24.30 -6.31 -16.46
C ILE A 232 -23.60 -5.84 -15.20
N LEU A 233 -24.35 -5.16 -14.34
CA LEU A 233 -23.88 -4.74 -13.03
C LEU A 233 -23.97 -5.93 -12.05
N ALA A 234 -22.84 -6.63 -11.89
CA ALA A 234 -22.73 -7.75 -10.96
C ALA A 234 -22.60 -7.22 -9.51
N SER A 235 -23.20 -7.94 -8.57
CA SER A 235 -23.18 -7.59 -7.14
C SER A 235 -22.27 -8.53 -6.36
N TYR A 236 -21.44 -7.96 -5.50
CA TYR A 236 -20.48 -8.65 -4.64
C TYR A 236 -20.79 -8.27 -3.18
N PRO A 237 -21.76 -8.97 -2.55
CA PRO A 237 -22.09 -8.74 -1.16
C PRO A 237 -20.99 -9.30 -0.25
N HIS A 238 -20.72 -8.62 0.85
CA HIS A 238 -19.87 -9.15 1.91
C HIS A 238 -20.47 -8.80 3.27
N ASP A 239 -20.50 -9.78 4.17
CA ASP A 239 -21.01 -9.62 5.53
C ASP A 239 -19.84 -9.73 6.52
N TYR A 240 -19.58 -8.65 7.24
CA TYR A 240 -18.56 -8.62 8.29
C TYR A 240 -19.05 -9.26 9.61
N ASN A 241 -20.30 -9.72 9.67
CA ASN A 241 -20.86 -10.42 10.82
C ASN A 241 -20.37 -11.87 10.92
N ILE A 242 -19.12 -12.04 11.36
CA ILE A 242 -18.49 -13.35 11.56
C ILE A 242 -18.82 -13.87 12.98
N PRO A 243 -19.52 -15.01 13.12
CA PRO A 243 -19.83 -15.57 14.44
C PRO A 243 -18.55 -15.93 15.22
N GLY A 244 -18.38 -15.35 16.41
CA GLY A 244 -17.28 -15.70 17.34
C GLY A 244 -16.01 -14.85 17.22
N ALA A 245 -16.00 -13.83 16.38
CA ALA A 245 -14.92 -12.84 16.35
C ALA A 245 -15.42 -11.50 16.94
N ASP A 246 -14.61 -10.85 17.77
CA ASP A 246 -14.77 -9.42 18.15
C ASP A 246 -14.48 -8.51 16.92
N ALA A 247 -15.03 -8.84 15.75
CA ALA A 247 -14.66 -8.31 14.45
C ALA A 247 -15.35 -6.99 14.09
N SER A 248 -15.68 -6.16 15.09
CA SER A 248 -16.07 -4.77 14.83
C SER A 248 -14.80 -3.94 14.61
N GLY A 249 -14.74 -3.18 13.53
CA GLY A 249 -13.51 -2.46 13.19
C GLY A 249 -13.55 -1.74 11.85
N ILE A 250 -12.41 -1.15 11.50
CA ILE A 250 -12.22 -0.49 10.22
C ILE A 250 -11.48 -1.44 9.30
N TYR A 251 -12.04 -1.69 8.11
CA TYR A 251 -11.47 -2.61 7.13
C TYR A 251 -11.04 -1.88 5.87
N THR A 252 -9.93 -2.33 5.29
CA THR A 252 -9.46 -1.85 3.98
C THR A 252 -9.87 -2.86 2.92
N ILE A 253 -10.66 -2.39 1.96
CA ILE A 253 -11.06 -3.17 0.80
C ILE A 253 -10.14 -2.80 -0.36
N THR A 254 -9.57 -3.82 -0.99
CA THR A 254 -8.71 -3.67 -2.17
C THR A 254 -9.33 -4.37 -3.36
N ILE A 255 -9.37 -3.68 -4.51
CA ILE A 255 -9.73 -4.29 -5.80
C ILE A 255 -8.51 -4.28 -6.69
N THR A 256 -8.11 -5.44 -7.21
CA THR A 256 -6.94 -5.61 -8.11
C THR A 256 -7.34 -6.36 -9.37
N PRO A 257 -6.77 -6.05 -10.55
CA PRO A 257 -6.98 -6.85 -11.74
C PRO A 257 -6.34 -8.23 -11.57
N VAL A 258 -7.05 -9.29 -11.97
CA VAL A 258 -6.53 -10.66 -12.07
C VAL A 258 -6.10 -10.92 -13.50
N THR A 259 -6.93 -10.51 -14.47
CA THR A 259 -6.58 -10.52 -15.89
C THR A 259 -5.94 -9.18 -16.26
N ALA A 260 -4.84 -9.23 -17.02
CA ALA A 260 -4.20 -8.03 -17.55
C ALA A 260 -5.20 -7.17 -18.34
N GLY A 261 -5.25 -5.87 -18.05
CA GLY A 261 -6.15 -4.93 -18.72
C GLY A 261 -7.60 -4.89 -18.20
N ALA A 262 -7.98 -5.72 -17.22
CA ALA A 262 -9.36 -5.75 -16.69
C ALA A 262 -9.85 -4.36 -16.25
N PHE A 263 -9.00 -3.53 -15.64
CA PHE A 263 -9.38 -2.19 -15.19
C PHE A 263 -9.76 -1.23 -16.32
N ALA A 264 -9.13 -1.34 -17.49
CA ALA A 264 -9.50 -0.55 -18.66
C ALA A 264 -10.87 -0.96 -19.23
N LEU A 265 -11.36 -2.14 -18.84
CA LEU A 265 -12.64 -2.71 -19.22
C LEU A 265 -13.72 -2.53 -18.14
N MET A 266 -13.40 -1.98 -16.97
CA MET A 266 -14.42 -1.61 -15.98
C MET A 266 -15.26 -0.46 -16.53
N GLY A 267 -16.58 -0.67 -16.58
CA GLY A 267 -17.54 0.30 -17.09
C GLY A 267 -18.20 1.09 -15.97
N ILE A 268 -18.73 0.40 -14.96
CA ILE A 268 -19.44 1.04 -13.84
C ILE A 268 -18.88 0.53 -12.53
N LEU A 269 -18.62 1.45 -11.60
CA LEU A 269 -18.33 1.18 -10.20
C LEU A 269 -19.42 1.80 -9.34
N GLN A 270 -20.06 1.00 -8.50
CA GLN A 270 -21.14 1.46 -7.64
C GLN A 270 -20.99 0.88 -6.22
N PHE A 271 -20.78 1.76 -5.24
CA PHE A 271 -20.52 1.45 -3.83
C PHE A 271 -21.49 2.23 -2.94
N ASP A 272 -22.79 1.96 -3.10
CA ASP A 272 -23.84 2.68 -2.40
C ASP A 272 -23.95 2.20 -0.95
N ASN A 273 -24.03 3.13 0.01
CA ASN A 273 -24.34 2.81 1.40
C ASN A 273 -23.45 1.69 1.99
N CYS A 274 -22.17 1.71 1.65
CA CYS A 274 -21.16 0.72 2.06
C CYS A 274 -20.35 1.18 3.28
N LYS A 275 -20.81 2.25 3.96
CA LYS A 275 -20.09 2.91 5.07
C LYS A 275 -18.64 3.24 4.71
N LEU A 276 -18.40 3.60 3.44
CA LEU A 276 -17.06 3.98 3.02
C LEU A 276 -16.64 5.26 3.73
N MET A 277 -15.40 5.33 4.20
CA MET A 277 -14.88 6.47 4.95
C MET A 277 -13.49 6.87 4.47
N GLY A 278 -13.06 8.07 4.83
CA GLY A 278 -11.71 8.53 4.54
C GLY A 278 -11.47 8.75 3.05
N ILE A 279 -10.41 8.12 2.53
CA ILE A 279 -9.92 8.33 1.16
C ILE A 279 -10.38 7.18 0.26
N VAL A 280 -11.02 7.52 -0.86
CA VAL A 280 -11.25 6.60 -1.98
C VAL A 280 -10.30 6.96 -3.12
N THR A 281 -9.47 6.00 -3.51
CA THR A 281 -8.52 6.15 -4.63
C THR A 281 -8.90 5.23 -5.78
N ILE A 282 -9.15 5.80 -6.95
CA ILE A 282 -9.37 5.07 -8.19
C ILE A 282 -8.20 5.36 -9.14
N PRO A 283 -7.42 4.37 -9.57
CA PRO A 283 -6.24 4.62 -10.39
C PRO A 283 -6.66 5.00 -11.83
N ALA A 284 -5.82 5.75 -12.53
CA ALA A 284 -6.05 6.17 -13.92
C ALA A 284 -6.22 5.00 -14.91
N ALA A 285 -5.75 3.80 -14.55
CA ALA A 285 -6.00 2.60 -15.36
C ALA A 285 -7.48 2.20 -15.41
N VAL A 286 -8.31 2.64 -14.45
CA VAL A 286 -9.76 2.44 -14.45
C VAL A 286 -10.40 3.49 -15.35
N GLN A 287 -10.94 3.05 -16.49
CA GLN A 287 -11.61 3.92 -17.47
C GLN A 287 -13.13 3.76 -17.40
N ALA A 288 -13.67 3.80 -16.17
CA ALA A 288 -15.10 3.69 -15.92
C ALA A 288 -15.87 4.86 -16.55
N SER A 289 -17.03 4.55 -17.14
CA SER A 289 -17.99 5.56 -17.60
C SER A 289 -18.89 6.07 -16.48
N GLY A 290 -19.07 5.27 -15.41
CA GLY A 290 -19.82 5.65 -14.23
C GLY A 290 -19.11 5.28 -12.93
N ILE A 291 -18.95 6.24 -12.03
CA ILE A 291 -18.51 6.01 -10.66
C ILE A 291 -19.55 6.56 -9.70
N GLN A 292 -20.06 5.71 -8.82
CA GLN A 292 -21.15 6.03 -7.91
C GLN A 292 -20.80 5.55 -6.50
N THR A 293 -20.72 6.47 -5.54
CA THR A 293 -20.50 6.16 -4.12
C THR A 293 -21.45 6.96 -3.21
N PRO A 294 -22.76 7.00 -3.50
CA PRO A 294 -23.71 7.77 -2.71
C PRO A 294 -23.92 7.18 -1.30
N ASN A 295 -24.27 8.06 -0.36
CA ASN A 295 -24.65 7.71 1.02
C ASN A 295 -23.51 6.99 1.78
N ASN A 296 -22.31 7.55 1.77
CA ASN A 296 -21.19 7.07 2.57
C ASN A 296 -20.64 8.21 3.45
N HIS A 297 -19.47 7.99 4.06
CA HIS A 297 -18.74 8.94 4.92
C HIS A 297 -17.38 9.32 4.30
N ILE A 298 -17.30 9.36 2.96
CA ILE A 298 -16.06 9.65 2.24
C ILE A 298 -15.70 11.12 2.47
N THR A 299 -14.49 11.39 2.96
CA THR A 299 -13.99 12.75 3.17
C THR A 299 -13.12 13.22 2.01
N ASN A 300 -12.54 12.29 1.25
CA ASN A 300 -11.70 12.55 0.11
C ASN A 300 -11.90 11.52 -1.01
N PHE A 301 -12.53 11.94 -2.11
CA PHE A 301 -12.46 11.20 -3.35
C PHE A 301 -11.30 11.75 -4.19
N ASN A 302 -10.34 10.90 -4.57
CA ASN A 302 -9.15 11.32 -5.32
C ASN A 302 -9.28 10.92 -6.78
N MET A 303 -9.96 11.77 -7.55
CA MET A 303 -9.96 11.65 -9.01
C MET A 303 -8.67 12.26 -9.58
N GLN A 304 -7.84 11.47 -10.24
CA GLN A 304 -6.69 11.99 -10.96
C GLN A 304 -7.15 12.89 -12.13
N PRO A 305 -6.76 14.18 -12.18
CA PRO A 305 -7.15 15.07 -13.27
C PRO A 305 -6.73 14.54 -14.64
N ALA A 306 -7.51 14.86 -15.68
CA ALA A 306 -7.26 14.49 -17.08
C ALA A 306 -7.01 12.99 -17.33
N SER A 307 -7.44 12.12 -16.41
CA SER A 307 -7.14 10.69 -16.43
C SER A 307 -8.32 9.82 -16.84
N TYR A 308 -9.55 10.36 -16.88
CA TYR A 308 -10.75 9.57 -17.15
C TYR A 308 -11.43 10.00 -18.44
N SER A 309 -10.96 9.42 -19.55
CA SER A 309 -11.43 9.75 -20.90
C SER A 309 -12.84 9.25 -21.24
N LYS A 310 -13.47 8.48 -20.36
CA LYS A 310 -14.78 7.85 -20.58
C LYS A 310 -15.83 8.23 -19.52
N LEU A 311 -15.46 8.96 -18.47
CA LEU A 311 -16.33 9.22 -17.33
C LEU A 311 -17.45 10.19 -17.69
N THR A 312 -18.68 9.70 -17.76
CA THR A 312 -19.88 10.50 -18.05
C THR A 312 -20.85 10.58 -16.87
N SER A 313 -20.60 9.82 -15.80
CA SER A 313 -21.40 9.87 -14.57
C SER A 313 -20.51 9.78 -13.32
N LEU A 314 -20.55 10.81 -12.48
CA LEU A 314 -19.88 10.85 -11.18
C LEU A 314 -20.89 11.20 -10.08
N VAL A 315 -21.20 10.23 -9.23
CA VAL A 315 -22.19 10.38 -8.16
C VAL A 315 -21.52 10.21 -6.80
N LEU A 316 -21.25 11.32 -6.14
CA LEU A 316 -20.65 11.38 -4.80
C LEU A 316 -21.65 11.97 -3.78
N PHE A 317 -22.94 11.81 -4.04
CA PHE A 317 -24.03 12.36 -3.24
C PHE A 317 -24.01 11.87 -1.79
N ASN A 318 -24.28 12.76 -0.84
CA ASN A 318 -24.42 12.43 0.57
C ASN A 318 -23.20 11.71 1.15
N ASN A 319 -22.08 12.41 1.11
CA ASN A 319 -20.81 12.06 1.74
C ASN A 319 -20.37 13.18 2.69
N ASP A 320 -19.17 13.06 3.28
CA ASP A 320 -18.60 14.03 4.23
C ASP A 320 -17.46 14.84 3.58
N MET A 321 -17.53 15.10 2.27
CA MET A 321 -16.45 15.78 1.55
C MET A 321 -16.36 17.26 1.91
N THR A 322 -15.13 17.71 2.17
CA THR A 322 -14.84 19.14 2.39
C THR A 322 -14.98 19.97 1.11
N ALA A 323 -15.15 21.29 1.23
CA ALA A 323 -15.26 22.17 0.07
C ALA A 323 -14.02 22.08 -0.83
N SER A 324 -12.84 21.88 -0.24
CA SER A 324 -11.59 21.67 -0.98
C SER A 324 -11.63 20.41 -1.82
N ASN A 325 -12.16 19.28 -1.29
CA ASN A 325 -12.24 18.04 -2.04
C ASN A 325 -13.34 18.08 -3.11
N VAL A 326 -14.47 18.73 -2.83
CA VAL A 326 -15.52 18.98 -3.84
C VAL A 326 -14.95 19.82 -5.00
N ASN A 327 -14.24 20.91 -4.69
CA ASN A 327 -13.58 21.74 -5.71
C ASN A 327 -12.56 20.93 -6.53
N PHE A 328 -11.71 20.14 -5.88
CA PHE A 328 -10.71 19.30 -6.54
C PHE A 328 -11.34 18.36 -7.57
N ASN A 329 -12.40 17.65 -7.18
CA ASN A 329 -13.07 16.71 -8.07
C ASN A 329 -13.84 17.40 -9.22
N MET A 330 -14.44 18.57 -8.97
CA MET A 330 -15.07 19.34 -10.05
C MET A 330 -14.06 19.83 -11.07
N ILE A 331 -12.91 20.35 -10.61
CA ILE A 331 -11.82 20.80 -11.49
C ILE A 331 -11.29 19.62 -12.31
N GLY A 332 -11.00 18.49 -11.67
CA GLY A 332 -10.55 17.28 -12.37
C GLY A 332 -11.55 16.79 -13.42
N LEU A 333 -12.86 16.94 -13.16
CA LEU A 333 -13.91 16.56 -14.10
C LEU A 333 -13.96 17.52 -15.29
N ASP A 334 -13.83 18.82 -15.03
CA ASP A 334 -13.76 19.87 -16.05
C ASP A 334 -12.54 19.68 -16.97
N ASP A 335 -11.39 19.36 -16.37
CA ASP A 335 -10.11 19.10 -17.06
C ASP A 335 -10.15 17.86 -17.96
N ASN A 336 -11.01 16.87 -17.68
CA ASN A 336 -11.22 15.73 -18.59
C ASN A 336 -11.84 16.16 -19.94
N GLY A 337 -12.46 17.34 -20.01
CA GLY A 337 -12.95 17.93 -21.26
C GLY A 337 -14.14 17.20 -21.90
N LEU A 338 -14.77 16.26 -21.19
CA LEU A 338 -15.88 15.47 -21.72
C LEU A 338 -17.17 16.29 -21.78
N PRO A 339 -17.99 16.16 -22.84
CA PRO A 339 -19.30 16.80 -22.92
C PRO A 339 -20.42 15.92 -22.34
N ASN A 340 -21.56 16.52 -22.00
CA ASN A 340 -22.83 15.84 -21.74
C ASN A 340 -22.78 14.73 -20.66
N GLY A 341 -22.34 15.05 -19.45
CA GLY A 341 -22.32 14.10 -18.32
C GLY A 341 -23.29 14.44 -17.18
N PHE A 342 -23.23 13.63 -16.14
CA PHE A 342 -23.96 13.81 -14.89
C PHE A 342 -22.99 13.83 -13.72
N ALA A 343 -23.05 14.87 -12.89
CA ALA A 343 -22.25 14.99 -11.69
C ALA A 343 -23.13 15.37 -10.50
N ASN A 344 -23.07 14.59 -9.42
CA ASN A 344 -23.85 14.88 -8.22
C ASN A 344 -22.96 14.87 -6.98
N PHE A 345 -22.77 16.06 -6.41
CA PHE A 345 -22.02 16.35 -5.19
C PHE A 345 -22.94 16.86 -4.05
N GLY A 346 -24.27 16.80 -4.18
CA GLY A 346 -25.20 17.28 -3.14
C GLY A 346 -25.25 16.39 -1.88
N GLY A 347 -26.17 16.67 -0.96
CA GLY A 347 -26.42 15.88 0.27
C GLY A 347 -25.62 16.39 1.48
N GLY A 348 -24.89 15.51 2.17
CA GLY A 348 -24.00 15.86 3.29
C GLY A 348 -22.69 16.59 2.95
N ASN A 349 -22.31 16.73 1.66
CA ASN A 349 -21.03 17.33 1.28
C ASN A 349 -20.99 18.86 1.53
N ALA A 350 -19.81 19.46 1.54
CA ALA A 350 -19.72 20.92 1.50
C ALA A 350 -20.09 21.47 0.10
N ALA A 351 -20.63 22.70 0.06
CA ALA A 351 -20.86 23.42 -1.20
C ALA A 351 -19.52 23.78 -1.88
N PRO A 352 -19.44 23.81 -3.23
CA PRO A 352 -18.24 24.24 -3.94
C PRO A 352 -17.98 25.74 -3.71
N THR A 353 -16.71 26.14 -3.80
CA THR A 353 -16.27 27.53 -3.60
C THR A 353 -15.21 27.90 -4.64
N GLY A 354 -15.01 29.20 -4.90
CA GLY A 354 -13.92 29.70 -5.75
C GLY A 354 -13.82 28.96 -7.09
N ALA A 355 -12.66 28.34 -7.34
CA ALA A 355 -12.40 27.57 -8.56
C ALA A 355 -13.37 26.39 -8.80
N GLY A 356 -13.96 25.81 -7.74
CA GLY A 356 -14.99 24.77 -7.90
C GLY A 356 -16.29 25.31 -8.50
N ILE A 357 -16.67 26.56 -8.20
CA ILE A 357 -17.83 27.21 -8.85
C ILE A 357 -17.53 27.47 -10.32
N THR A 358 -16.30 27.89 -10.65
CA THR A 358 -15.86 28.05 -12.04
C THR A 358 -15.94 26.72 -12.80
N ALA A 359 -15.39 25.64 -12.24
CA ALA A 359 -15.44 24.31 -12.85
C ALA A 359 -16.88 23.81 -13.03
N LYS A 360 -17.76 24.00 -12.03
CA LYS A 360 -19.19 23.71 -12.14
C LYS A 360 -19.83 24.42 -13.35
N ASN A 361 -19.58 25.72 -13.51
CA ASN A 361 -20.16 26.49 -14.62
C ASN A 361 -19.61 26.03 -15.98
N ASN A 362 -18.33 25.69 -16.06
CA ASN A 362 -17.72 25.15 -17.27
C ASN A 362 -18.33 23.79 -17.66
N LEU A 363 -18.53 22.90 -16.69
CA LEU A 363 -19.19 21.61 -16.88
C LEU A 363 -20.62 21.81 -17.42
N ILE A 364 -21.41 22.71 -16.82
CA ILE A 364 -22.76 23.04 -17.30
C ILE A 364 -22.71 23.58 -18.74
N ALA A 365 -21.76 24.46 -19.06
CA ALA A 365 -21.56 24.95 -20.43
C ALA A 365 -21.17 23.84 -21.43
N LYS A 366 -20.50 22.78 -20.96
CA LYS A 366 -20.21 21.54 -21.71
C LYS A 366 -21.40 20.57 -21.77
N GLY A 367 -22.57 20.96 -21.28
CA GLY A 367 -23.80 20.15 -21.30
C GLY A 367 -23.96 19.20 -20.12
N TRP A 368 -23.16 19.33 -19.06
CA TRP A 368 -23.33 18.50 -17.86
C TRP A 368 -24.54 18.93 -17.03
N THR A 369 -25.20 17.95 -16.43
CA THR A 369 -26.08 18.17 -15.29
C THR A 369 -25.25 18.09 -14.01
N VAL A 370 -25.10 19.20 -13.30
CA VAL A 370 -24.29 19.27 -12.06
C VAL A 370 -25.17 19.64 -10.86
N ILE A 371 -25.25 18.74 -9.88
CA ILE A 371 -25.98 18.94 -8.61
C ILE A 371 -24.97 19.17 -7.49
N THR A 372 -25.18 20.22 -6.70
CA THR A 372 -24.38 20.58 -5.52
C THR A 372 -25.32 21.03 -4.39
N ASN A 373 -24.79 21.13 -3.17
CA ASN A 373 -25.49 21.82 -2.09
C ASN A 373 -25.58 23.34 -2.30
#